data_AF-A0A9D6QRZ2-F1
#
_entry.id   AF-A0A9D6QRZ2-F1
#
_cell.length_a   1.000
_cell.length_b   1.000
_cell.length_c   1.000
_cell.angle_alpha   90.00
_cell.angle_beta   90.00
_cell.angle_gamma   90.00
#
_symmetry.space_group_name_H-M   'P 1'
#
loop_
_entity.id
_entity.type
_entity.pdbx_description
1 polymer ?
#
loop_
_entity_poly.entity_id
_entity_poly.type
_entity_poly.pdbx_seq_one_letter_code
_entity_poly.pdbx_strand_id
1 'polypeptide(L)'
;MSRLLLIVGLIWLNLVGLSGISAASDYKEVAVSDGGTITGKVILKGSIPEPRVFPVVQFPFGPFCKKVSDGQGNIRLEEFIVSPGGGMQDT
;
A
#
# COMPACT_ATOMS: atom_id res chain seq x y z
N MET A 1 2.82 -43.92 39.11
CA MET A 1 3.32 -43.62 37.74
C MET A 1 2.40 -42.72 36.90
N SER A 2 1.10 -43.00 36.76
CA SER A 2 0.20 -42.27 35.82
C SER A 2 0.17 -40.74 36.00
N ARG A 3 0.10 -40.23 37.24
CA ARG A 3 0.12 -38.78 37.52
C ARG A 3 1.44 -38.09 37.16
N LEU A 4 2.56 -38.79 37.26
CA LEU A 4 3.89 -38.25 36.93
C LEU A 4 4.06 -38.07 35.42
N LEU A 5 3.55 -39.03 34.63
CA LEU A 5 3.55 -38.97 33.17
C LEU A 5 2.69 -37.83 32.63
N LEU A 6 1.54 -37.56 33.25
CA LEU A 6 0.68 -36.42 32.90
C LEU A 6 1.37 -35.08 33.18
N ILE A 7 2.07 -34.96 34.31
CA ILE A 7 2.82 -33.75 34.67
C ILE A 7 3.98 -33.52 33.69
N VAL A 8 4.74 -34.56 33.37
CA VAL A 8 5.85 -34.46 32.40
C VAL A 8 5.33 -34.10 31.00
N GLY A 9 4.20 -34.67 30.57
CA GLY A 9 3.56 -34.33 29.30
C GLY A 9 3.07 -32.88 29.23
N LEU A 10 2.48 -32.37 30.32
CA LEU A 10 2.03 -30.98 30.41
C LEU A 10 3.20 -29.99 30.43
N ILE A 11 4.31 -30.35 31.08
CA ILE A 11 5.55 -29.55 31.08
C ILE A 11 6.13 -29.48 29.66
N TRP A 12 6.20 -30.63 28.97
CA TRP A 12 6.68 -30.68 27.58
C TRP A 12 5.79 -29.88 26.62
N LEU A 13 4.46 -29.98 26.78
CA LEU A 13 3.51 -29.23 25.97
C LEU A 13 3.63 -27.72 26.16
N ASN A 14 3.85 -27.26 27.40
CA ASN A 14 4.09 -25.84 27.69
C ASN A 14 5.45 -25.35 27.17
N LEU A 15 6.50 -26.18 27.26
CA LEU A 15 7.84 -25.80 26.82
C LEU A 15 7.93 -25.66 25.28
N VAL A 16 7.23 -26.53 24.55
CA VAL A 16 7.16 -26.48 23.08
C VAL A 16 6.16 -25.42 22.60
N GLY A 17 5.07 -25.16 23.33
CA GLY A 17 4.09 -24.13 22.97
C GLY A 17 4.62 -22.69 23.06
N LEU A 18 5.66 -22.45 23.86
CA LEU A 18 6.20 -21.11 24.08
C LEU A 18 7.24 -20.66 23.03
N SER A 19 7.73 -21.57 22.18
CA SER A 19 8.76 -21.28 21.17
C SER A 19 8.21 -20.66 19.87
N GLY A 20 6.89 -20.56 19.72
CA GLY A 20 6.23 -20.04 18.51
C GLY A 20 5.94 -18.55 18.50
N ILE A 21 6.25 -17.81 19.57
CA ILE A 21 6.06 -16.34 19.61
C ILE A 21 7.27 -15.68 18.97
N SER A 22 7.37 -15.74 17.64
CA SER A 22 8.32 -14.90 16.91
C SER A 22 7.91 -13.44 17.08
N ALA A 23 8.60 -12.71 17.95
CA ALA A 23 8.55 -11.27 17.94
C ALA A 23 9.05 -10.80 16.56
N ALA A 24 8.16 -10.21 15.76
CA ALA A 24 8.51 -9.58 14.49
C ALA A 24 9.55 -8.49 14.77
N SER A 25 10.83 -8.80 14.55
CA SER A 25 11.99 -8.03 15.01
C SER A 25 12.88 -7.54 13.86
N ASP A 26 12.37 -7.57 12.63
CA ASP A 26 13.17 -7.22 11.45
C ASP A 26 13.12 -5.73 11.08
N TYR A 27 12.15 -4.98 11.61
CA TYR A 27 12.12 -3.52 11.43
C TYR A 27 13.08 -2.86 12.42
N LYS A 28 14.14 -2.25 11.90
CA LYS A 28 15.12 -1.48 12.68
C LYS A 28 14.94 0.00 12.39
N GLU A 29 14.63 0.75 13.43
CA GLU A 29 14.64 2.20 13.39
C GLU A 29 16.04 2.72 13.65
N VAL A 30 16.41 3.81 12.97
CA VAL A 30 17.67 4.53 13.20
C VAL A 30 17.37 6.02 13.24
N ALA A 31 18.00 6.71 14.18
CA ALA A 31 17.90 8.16 14.25
C ALA A 31 18.67 8.79 13.09
N VAL A 32 18.03 9.70 12.35
CA VAL A 32 18.66 10.48 11.29
C VAL A 32 18.92 11.89 11.82
N SER A 33 20.12 12.13 12.33
CA SER A 33 20.51 13.40 12.98
C SER A 33 20.76 14.54 12.00
N ASP A 34 21.33 14.23 10.84
CA ASP A 34 21.87 15.21 9.89
C ASP A 34 21.11 15.22 8.54
N GLY A 35 19.93 14.60 8.52
CA GLY A 35 19.14 14.39 7.31
C GLY A 35 19.72 13.32 6.39
N GLY A 36 19.16 13.21 5.18
CA GLY A 36 19.60 12.28 4.16
C GLY A 36 18.87 12.50 2.85
N THR A 37 19.40 11.96 1.76
CA THR A 37 18.75 11.99 0.45
C THR A 37 18.48 10.57 0.00
N ILE A 38 17.23 10.28 -0.35
CA ILE A 38 16.84 9.02 -0.98
C ILE A 38 16.73 9.28 -2.46
N THR A 39 17.51 8.56 -3.26
CA THR A 39 17.43 8.59 -4.72
C THR A 39 16.94 7.25 -5.24
N GLY A 40 16.19 7.30 -6.34
CA GLY A 40 15.61 6.10 -6.93
C GLY A 40 14.57 6.44 -7.97
N LYS A 41 13.96 5.40 -8.54
CA LYS A 41 12.89 5.53 -9.53
C LYS A 41 11.65 4.80 -9.02
N VAL A 42 10.54 5.52 -8.92
CA VAL A 42 9.24 4.93 -8.61
C VAL A 42 8.67 4.31 -9.89
N ILE A 43 8.40 3.02 -9.86
CA ILE A 43 7.87 2.24 -11.00
C ILE A 43 6.51 1.68 -10.61
N LEU A 44 5.51 1.91 -11.45
CA LEU A 44 4.21 1.26 -11.31
C LEU A 44 4.33 -0.17 -11.85
N LYS A 45 4.06 -1.16 -11.00
CA LYS A 45 4.07 -2.57 -11.41
C LYS A 45 2.69 -2.95 -11.96
N GLY A 46 2.67 -3.55 -13.14
CA GLY A 46 1.45 -3.94 -13.84
C GLY A 46 1.06 -2.97 -14.95
N SER A 47 -0.16 -3.11 -15.48
CA SER A 47 -0.71 -2.17 -16.46
C SER A 47 -1.05 -0.83 -15.80
N ILE A 48 -1.04 0.24 -16.59
CA ILE A 48 -1.53 1.54 -16.16
C ILE A 48 -3.02 1.40 -15.82
N PRO A 49 -3.46 1.81 -14.61
CA PRO A 49 -4.86 1.76 -14.24
C PRO A 49 -5.73 2.59 -15.17
N GLU A 50 -6.96 2.10 -15.42
CA GLU A 50 -7.95 2.89 -16.13
C GLU A 50 -8.30 4.15 -15.33
N PRO A 51 -8.65 5.27 -16.01
CA PRO A 51 -8.86 6.54 -15.32
C PRO A 51 -10.13 6.51 -14.50
N ARG A 52 -10.07 7.11 -13.31
CA ARG A 52 -11.24 7.19 -12.44
C ARG A 52 -12.21 8.22 -12.98
N VAL A 53 -13.49 7.85 -13.08
CA VAL A 53 -14.54 8.72 -13.63
C VAL A 53 -15.38 9.31 -12.49
N PHE A 54 -15.48 10.64 -12.44
CA PHE A 54 -16.31 11.36 -11.47
C PHE A 54 -17.44 12.12 -12.16
N PRO A 55 -18.70 11.87 -11.81
CA PRO A 55 -19.82 12.56 -12.44
C PRO A 55 -19.95 13.99 -11.89
N VAL A 56 -20.09 14.95 -12.79
CA VAL A 56 -20.28 16.38 -12.49
C VAL A 56 -21.78 16.64 -12.32
N VAL A 57 -22.35 16.13 -11.22
CA VAL A 57 -23.81 16.14 -11.00
C VAL A 57 -24.40 17.48 -10.51
N GLN A 58 -23.57 18.48 -10.20
CA GLN A 58 -24.02 19.65 -9.44
C GLN A 58 -24.27 20.94 -10.23
N PHE A 59 -24.01 20.97 -11.54
CA PHE A 59 -24.17 22.19 -12.33
C PHE A 59 -24.91 21.92 -13.65
N PRO A 60 -25.75 22.87 -14.14
CA PRO A 60 -26.23 22.80 -15.51
C PRO A 60 -25.02 22.70 -16.44
N PHE A 61 -24.98 21.64 -17.24
CA PHE A 61 -23.80 21.24 -18.02
C PHE A 61 -23.55 22.19 -19.20
N GLY A 62 -23.05 23.37 -18.89
CA GLY A 62 -22.84 24.47 -19.82
C GLY A 62 -21.54 24.34 -20.63
N PRO A 63 -21.29 25.31 -21.54
CA PRO A 63 -20.10 25.32 -22.39
C PRO A 63 -18.77 25.29 -21.63
N PHE A 64 -18.74 25.84 -20.41
CA PHE A 64 -17.57 25.77 -19.54
C PHE A 64 -17.29 24.34 -19.05
N CYS A 65 -18.31 23.67 -18.51
CA CYS A 65 -18.20 22.30 -18.00
C CYS A 65 -17.73 21.31 -19.09
N LYS A 66 -18.13 21.52 -20.35
CA LYS A 66 -17.67 20.71 -21.49
C LYS A 66 -16.17 20.78 -21.75
N LYS A 67 -15.49 21.89 -21.39
CA LYS A 67 -14.04 22.05 -21.58
C LYS A 67 -13.21 21.32 -20.53
N VAL A 68 -13.78 21.12 -19.34
CA VAL A 68 -13.09 20.56 -18.18
C VAL A 68 -13.49 19.11 -17.90
N SER A 69 -14.38 18.54 -18.71
CA SER A 69 -14.88 17.17 -18.62
C SER A 69 -14.58 16.39 -19.90
N ASP A 70 -14.95 15.11 -19.91
CA ASP A 70 -14.99 14.24 -21.08
C ASP A 70 -16.05 14.62 -22.13
N GLY A 71 -16.77 15.73 -21.94
CA GLY A 71 -17.86 16.17 -22.80
C GLY A 71 -19.20 15.46 -22.57
N GLN A 72 -19.23 14.44 -21.70
CA GLN A 72 -20.41 13.65 -21.35
C GLN A 72 -20.92 13.89 -19.93
N GLY A 73 -20.25 14.75 -19.16
CA GLY A 73 -20.64 15.02 -17.78
C GLY A 73 -19.66 14.52 -16.75
N ASN A 74 -18.49 13.98 -17.15
CA ASN A 74 -17.57 13.37 -16.20
C ASN A 74 -16.17 13.96 -16.25
N ILE A 75 -15.52 14.04 -15.09
CA ILE A 75 -14.09 14.27 -14.98
C ILE A 75 -13.39 12.91 -15.03
N ARG A 76 -12.43 12.74 -15.95
CA ARG A 76 -11.50 11.60 -15.95
C ARG A 76 -10.24 12.01 -15.17
N LEU A 77 -9.97 11.32 -14.08
CA LEU A 77 -8.78 11.52 -13.27
C LEU A 77 -7.76 10.41 -13.60
N GLU A 78 -6.66 10.80 -14.22
CA GLU A 78 -5.47 9.98 -14.38
C GLU A 78 -4.69 10.03 -13.05
N GLU A 79 -4.77 8.97 -12.25
CA GLU A 79 -4.15 8.96 -10.90
C GLU A 79 -2.62 8.80 -10.97
N PHE A 80 -2.13 8.19 -12.05
CA PHE A 80 -0.71 7.95 -12.26
C PHE A 80 -0.33 8.40 -13.66
N ILE A 81 0.55 9.40 -13.72
CA ILE A 81 1.17 9.80 -14.97
C ILE A 81 2.47 9.03 -15.11
N VAL A 82 2.55 8.15 -16.10
CA VAL A 82 3.69 7.24 -16.31
C VAL A 82 4.51 7.71 -17.50
N SER A 83 5.79 7.97 -17.27
CA SER A 83 6.77 8.30 -18.30
C SER A 83 6.97 7.14 -19.28
N PRO A 84 7.49 7.39 -20.50
CA PRO A 84 7.80 6.32 -21.47
C PRO A 84 8.74 5.23 -20.92
N GLY A 85 9.55 5.55 -19.91
CA GLY A 85 10.43 4.60 -19.23
C GLY A 85 9.75 3.79 -18.11
N GLY A 86 8.42 3.84 -17.97
CA GLY A 86 7.65 3.09 -16.97
C GLY A 86 7.75 3.64 -15.54
N GLY A 87 8.42 4.77 -15.34
CA GLY A 87 8.48 5.46 -14.04
C GLY A 87 7.40 6.53 -13.91
N MET A 88 7.08 6.94 -12.69
CA MET A 88 6.20 8.09 -12.47
C MET A 88 6.82 9.36 -13.11
N GLN A 89 6.02 10.10 -13.89
CA GLN A 89 6.51 11.15 -14.77
C GLN A 89 7.00 12.40 -14.04
N ASP A 90 6.37 12.76 -12.92
CA ASP A 90 6.61 14.01 -12.19
C ASP A 90 7.30 13.78 -10.82
N THR A 91 8.34 12.93 -10.80
CA THR A 91 9.11 12.61 -9.58
C THR A 91 10.42 13.38 -9.50
#